data_AF-A0A819YC00-F1
#
_entry.id   AF-A0A819YC00-F1
#
_cell.length_a   1.000
_cell.length_b   1.000
_cell.length_c   1.000
_cell.angle_alpha   90.00
_cell.angle_beta   90.00
_cell.angle_gamma   90.00
#
_symmetry.space_group_name_H-M   'P 1'
#
loop_
_entity.id
_entity.type
_entity.pdbx_description
1 polymer ?
#
loop_
_entity_poly.entity_id
_entity_poly.type
_entity_poly.pdbx_seq_one_letter_code
_entity_poly.pdbx_strand_id
1 'polypeptide(L)'
;KTIQYVLNLVKQHAANIAQQYNDDVFYKAAERQSSFPEFRLLSHRPFLELCRRIASDWINQKSYRQLDQQLILSFILDTNSLINGLVDQFPHNTIQLFLIMRGLLSSEVLFVGLKKRYRVNFGVNQNTKFNCLMAVPFRAKDVAAENTEFGHPDVAILLTQIAYYYKGLTDLQMRQCFDRLNQDESDPEMIYDQWISLEDENDKIASIKQWKRVNLKDNQQRTQLLFPTFQYNMLVIDYFLNHFVFPQEAKQFPQKLVASAWDLSSSLREKIITGFSGTNDTQLLLPPENDHYQYLPISTNSDEILKRIIISKPTIQVILDVGALFVDGTNRQIAVKWLDLSDKIKIDYVVYFESDSIFVCDRQYQHHAFLTSPASEHLDRCVFYLDEIHTRGTDFKFPHKFRAAVTLGNGLTKDRLVQACMRMRKLGKHHWLSFWSSNEVHQQIRTMKKNSVSPNEKENIDNRITLTDILRWVYENTQQTT
;
A
#
# COMPACT_ATOMS: atom_id res chain seq x y z
N LYS A 1 -11.56 13.37 -12.77
CA LYS A 1 -11.10 13.83 -14.10
C LYS A 1 -9.62 14.26 -14.16
N THR A 2 -9.17 15.37 -13.54
CA THR A 2 -7.74 15.78 -13.65
C THR A 2 -6.76 14.74 -13.10
N ILE A 3 -7.06 14.14 -11.94
CA ILE A 3 -6.27 13.04 -11.38
C ILE A 3 -6.20 11.84 -12.33
N GLN A 4 -7.31 11.47 -12.98
CA GLN A 4 -7.37 10.36 -13.95
C GLN A 4 -6.45 10.63 -15.14
N TYR A 5 -6.48 11.85 -15.68
CA TYR A 5 -5.59 12.28 -16.74
C TYR A 5 -4.10 12.22 -16.31
N VAL A 6 -3.77 12.73 -15.12
CA VAL A 6 -2.41 12.68 -14.58
C VAL A 6 -1.95 11.23 -14.39
N LEU A 7 -2.80 10.34 -13.88
CA LEU A 7 -2.47 8.92 -13.75
C LEU A 7 -2.28 8.24 -15.12
N ASN A 8 -3.02 8.64 -16.16
CA ASN A 8 -2.76 8.15 -17.51
C ASN A 8 -1.36 8.55 -18.00
N LEU A 9 -0.91 9.78 -17.72
CA LEU A 9 0.48 10.18 -18.00
C LEU A 9 1.49 9.42 -17.12
N VAL A 10 1.18 9.15 -15.84
CA VAL A 10 2.02 8.30 -14.98
C VAL A 10 2.21 6.93 -15.62
N LYS A 11 1.14 6.30 -16.11
CA LYS A 11 1.20 5.00 -16.80
C LYS A 11 2.12 5.03 -18.03
N GLN A 12 2.07 6.09 -18.84
CA GLN A 12 2.92 6.25 -20.02
C GLN A 12 4.41 6.35 -19.65
N HIS A 13 4.73 7.00 -18.54
CA HIS A 13 6.12 7.20 -18.10
C HIS A 13 6.66 6.13 -17.15
N ALA A 14 5.80 5.32 -16.53
CA ALA A 14 6.15 4.39 -15.47
C ALA A 14 7.29 3.43 -15.85
N ALA A 15 7.23 2.82 -17.03
CA ALA A 15 8.25 1.88 -17.50
C ALA A 15 9.62 2.56 -17.67
N ASN A 16 9.65 3.74 -18.30
CA ASN A 16 10.89 4.50 -18.53
C ASN A 16 11.51 4.97 -17.22
N ILE A 17 10.69 5.46 -16.29
CA ILE A 17 11.15 5.88 -14.95
C ILE A 17 11.69 4.67 -14.18
N ALA A 18 11.04 3.51 -14.24
CA ALA A 18 11.52 2.29 -13.60
C ALA A 18 12.85 1.79 -14.19
N GLN A 19 13.04 1.90 -15.51
CA GLN A 19 14.29 1.53 -16.15
C GLN A 19 15.44 2.47 -15.76
N GLN A 20 15.17 3.77 -15.66
CA GLN A 20 16.18 4.77 -15.30
C GLN A 20 16.53 4.77 -13.80
N TYR A 21 15.58 4.39 -12.94
CA TYR A 21 15.68 4.45 -11.49
C TYR A 21 15.35 3.09 -10.85
N ASN A 22 16.00 2.03 -11.32
CA ASN A 22 15.76 0.63 -10.93
C ASN A 22 15.82 0.38 -9.40
N ASP A 23 16.64 1.13 -8.67
CA ASP A 23 16.79 0.99 -7.22
C ASP A 23 15.77 1.79 -6.39
N ASP A 24 15.08 2.73 -7.02
CA ASP A 24 14.25 3.76 -6.39
C ASP A 24 12.76 3.66 -6.78
N VAL A 25 12.40 2.65 -7.59
CA VAL A 25 11.07 2.47 -8.15
C VAL A 25 10.68 1.00 -8.07
N PHE A 26 9.49 0.73 -7.54
CA PHE A 26 8.85 -0.58 -7.73
C PHE A 26 7.93 -0.49 -8.94
N TYR A 27 8.15 -1.39 -9.90
CA TYR A 27 7.38 -1.45 -11.13
C TYR A 27 7.07 -2.90 -11.49
N LYS A 28 5.81 -3.17 -11.76
CA LYS A 28 5.33 -4.41 -12.36
C LYS A 28 4.47 -4.03 -13.55
N ALA A 29 4.85 -4.53 -14.73
CA ALA A 29 4.14 -4.29 -15.96
C ALA A 29 2.68 -4.75 -15.84
N ALA A 30 1.78 -3.99 -16.44
CA ALA A 30 0.38 -4.39 -16.59
C ALA A 30 0.28 -5.54 -17.61
N GLU A 31 -0.65 -6.47 -17.39
CA GLU A 31 -0.88 -7.58 -18.33
C GLU A 31 -1.50 -7.11 -19.65
N ARG A 32 -2.24 -6.00 -19.62
CA ARG A 32 -2.94 -5.43 -20.78
C ARG A 32 -2.68 -3.93 -20.90
N GLN A 33 -2.74 -3.42 -22.12
CA GLN A 33 -2.62 -1.99 -22.38
C GLN A 33 -3.73 -1.18 -21.70
N SER A 34 -4.91 -1.74 -21.46
CA SER A 34 -6.02 -1.06 -20.78
C SER A 34 -5.85 -0.91 -19.26
N SER A 35 -4.93 -1.68 -18.67
CA SER A 35 -4.73 -1.76 -17.22
C SER A 35 -3.66 -0.80 -16.72
N PHE A 36 -3.73 -0.39 -15.46
CA PHE A 36 -2.70 0.44 -14.84
C PHE A 36 -1.60 -0.47 -14.25
N PRO A 37 -0.30 -0.20 -14.51
CA PRO A 37 0.79 -1.01 -13.96
C PRO A 37 0.92 -0.77 -12.45
N GLU A 38 1.37 -1.78 -11.68
CA GLU A 38 1.73 -1.53 -10.28
C GLU A 38 3.01 -0.70 -10.25
N PHE A 39 2.88 0.57 -9.89
CA PHE A 39 3.96 1.54 -9.92
C PHE A 39 4.02 2.28 -8.58
N ARG A 40 5.21 2.33 -7.99
CA ARG A 40 5.44 2.96 -6.69
C ARG A 40 6.82 3.60 -6.60
N LEU A 41 6.88 4.80 -6.04
CA LEU A 41 8.12 5.56 -5.86
C LEU A 41 8.68 5.29 -4.46
N LEU A 42 9.95 4.88 -4.38
CA LEU A 42 10.64 4.58 -3.11
C LEU A 42 11.39 5.81 -2.58
N SER A 43 11.78 6.72 -3.47
CA SER A 43 12.46 7.97 -3.13
C SER A 43 11.94 9.15 -3.95
N HIS A 44 12.34 10.37 -3.55
CA HIS A 44 11.88 11.62 -4.17
C HIS A 44 12.54 11.92 -5.53
N ARG A 45 13.73 11.38 -5.79
CA ARG A 45 14.48 11.63 -7.02
C ARG A 45 13.73 11.24 -8.30
N PRO A 46 13.19 10.01 -8.46
CA PRO A 46 12.37 9.66 -9.63
C PRO A 46 11.07 10.48 -9.72
N PHE A 47 10.54 10.95 -8.59
CA PHE A 47 9.33 11.79 -8.58
C PHE A 47 9.55 13.12 -9.30
N LEU A 48 10.69 13.80 -9.04
CA LEU A 48 11.01 15.06 -9.70
C LEU A 48 11.06 14.93 -11.23
N GLU A 49 11.65 13.84 -11.72
CA GLU A 49 11.72 13.57 -13.16
C GLU A 49 10.35 13.23 -13.75
N LEU A 50 9.55 12.43 -13.03
CA LEU A 50 8.17 12.13 -13.41
C LEU A 50 7.33 13.42 -13.49
N CYS A 51 7.45 14.33 -12.52
CA CYS A 51 6.74 15.61 -12.52
C CYS A 51 7.08 16.46 -13.75
N ARG A 52 8.36 16.53 -14.14
CA ARG A 52 8.78 17.27 -15.35
C ARG A 52 8.13 16.69 -16.59
N ARG A 53 8.17 15.37 -16.77
CA ARG A 53 7.57 14.69 -17.93
C ARG A 53 6.06 14.88 -18.00
N ILE A 54 5.37 14.71 -16.87
CA ILE A 54 3.92 14.94 -16.79
C ILE A 54 3.57 16.39 -17.14
N ALA A 55 4.28 17.36 -16.57
CA ALA A 55 4.01 18.77 -16.81
C ALA A 55 4.28 19.15 -18.28
N SER A 56 5.38 18.66 -18.86
CA SER A 56 5.72 18.85 -20.27
C SER A 56 4.68 18.24 -21.20
N ASP A 57 4.25 17.00 -20.99
CA ASP A 57 3.25 16.38 -21.87
C ASP A 57 1.88 17.04 -21.72
N TRP A 58 1.49 17.39 -20.49
CA TRP A 58 0.25 18.10 -20.24
C TRP A 58 0.23 19.46 -20.94
N ILE A 59 1.35 20.20 -20.94
CA ILE A 59 1.39 21.51 -21.59
C ILE A 59 1.51 21.41 -23.11
N ASN A 60 2.22 20.40 -23.64
CA ASN A 60 2.36 20.17 -25.07
C ASN A 60 1.04 19.81 -25.76
N GLN A 61 0.10 19.22 -25.01
CA GLN A 61 -1.26 18.98 -25.48
C GLN A 61 -2.13 20.24 -25.48
N LYS A 62 -1.62 21.38 -24.98
CA LYS A 62 -2.32 22.68 -24.98
C LYS A 62 -1.72 23.60 -26.03
N SER A 63 -2.58 24.37 -26.69
CA SER A 63 -2.18 25.34 -27.72
C SER A 63 -1.74 26.68 -27.10
N TYR A 64 -0.81 26.65 -26.14
CA TYR A 64 -0.22 27.86 -25.54
C TYR A 64 1.03 28.33 -26.30
N ARG A 65 1.32 29.64 -26.25
CA ARG A 65 2.56 30.20 -26.85
C ARG A 65 3.78 29.70 -26.08
N GLN A 66 4.92 29.56 -26.76
CA GLN A 66 6.14 29.00 -26.17
C GLN A 66 6.64 29.75 -24.92
N LEU A 67 6.53 31.10 -24.90
CA LEU A 67 6.88 31.91 -23.73
C LEU A 67 5.94 31.62 -22.54
N ASP A 68 4.64 31.52 -22.81
CA ASP A 68 3.65 31.18 -21.78
C ASP A 68 3.88 29.77 -21.25
N GLN A 69 4.31 28.83 -22.12
CA GLN A 69 4.60 27.47 -21.71
C GLN A 69 5.69 27.39 -20.63
N GLN A 70 6.77 28.15 -20.81
CA GLN A 70 7.86 28.20 -19.82
C GLN A 70 7.40 28.78 -18.49
N LEU A 71 6.62 29.86 -18.53
CA LEU A 71 6.03 30.47 -17.33
C LEU A 71 5.11 29.48 -16.60
N ILE A 72 4.21 28.81 -17.32
CA ILE A 72 3.30 27.82 -16.73
C ILE A 72 4.07 26.63 -16.14
N LEU A 73 5.08 26.10 -16.83
CA LEU A 73 5.90 24.99 -16.32
C LEU A 73 6.64 25.39 -15.04
N SER A 74 7.25 26.57 -15.00
CA SER A 74 7.89 27.09 -13.79
C SER A 74 6.89 27.24 -12.65
N PHE A 75 5.66 27.68 -12.95
CA PHE A 75 4.61 27.85 -11.95
C PHE A 75 4.14 26.52 -11.34
N ILE A 76 3.92 25.52 -12.19
CA ILE A 76 3.41 24.21 -11.77
C ILE A 76 4.47 23.43 -10.98
N LEU A 77 5.75 23.54 -11.36
CA LEU A 77 6.83 22.72 -10.81
C LEU A 77 7.53 23.33 -9.59
N ASP A 78 7.31 24.61 -9.28
CA ASP A 78 7.93 25.29 -8.13
C ASP A 78 6.86 25.94 -7.25
N THR A 79 6.81 25.58 -5.96
CA THR A 79 5.88 26.15 -4.97
C THR A 79 6.22 27.59 -4.55
N ASN A 80 7.42 28.09 -4.89
CA ASN A 80 7.84 29.46 -4.56
C ASN A 80 7.46 30.48 -5.64
N SER A 81 7.07 30.03 -6.83
CA SER A 81 6.67 30.90 -7.93
C SER A 81 5.36 31.65 -7.64
N LEU A 82 5.31 32.93 -8.05
CA LEU A 82 4.14 33.79 -7.89
C LEU A 82 3.13 33.60 -9.03
N ILE A 83 1.84 33.71 -8.70
CA ILE A 83 0.74 33.54 -9.67
C ILE A 83 0.45 34.81 -10.49
N ASN A 84 0.91 35.98 -10.04
CA ASN A 84 0.45 37.30 -10.50
C ASN A 84 0.49 37.47 -12.03
N GLY A 85 1.54 36.97 -12.70
CA GLY A 85 1.65 37.07 -14.16
C GLY A 85 0.72 36.16 -14.96
N LEU A 86 0.18 35.10 -14.35
CA LEU A 86 -0.74 34.17 -15.00
C LEU A 86 -2.20 34.60 -14.85
N VAL A 87 -2.59 35.14 -13.69
CA VAL A 87 -3.99 35.52 -13.39
C VAL A 87 -4.52 36.55 -14.40
N ASP A 88 -3.68 37.50 -14.79
CA ASP A 88 -4.06 38.56 -15.74
C ASP A 88 -4.13 38.05 -17.20
N GLN A 89 -3.46 36.94 -17.51
CA GLN A 89 -3.30 36.43 -18.87
C GLN A 89 -4.27 35.30 -19.22
N PHE A 90 -4.77 34.57 -18.22
CA PHE A 90 -5.57 33.37 -18.44
C PHE A 90 -6.94 33.43 -17.75
N PRO A 91 -7.97 32.81 -18.35
CA PRO A 91 -9.27 32.69 -17.71
C PRO A 91 -9.18 31.97 -16.35
N HIS A 92 -10.07 32.32 -15.43
CA HIS A 92 -10.12 31.76 -14.09
C HIS A 92 -10.13 30.21 -14.07
N ASN A 93 -10.91 29.57 -14.95
CA ASN A 93 -10.97 28.10 -15.03
C ASN A 93 -9.61 27.47 -15.44
N THR A 94 -8.84 28.16 -16.28
CA THR A 94 -7.51 27.73 -16.69
C THR A 94 -6.52 27.87 -15.52
N ILE A 95 -6.63 28.96 -14.75
CA ILE A 95 -5.83 29.18 -13.54
C ILE A 95 -6.12 28.11 -12.47
N GLN A 96 -7.39 27.74 -12.29
CA GLN A 96 -7.76 26.63 -11.41
C GLN A 96 -7.07 25.33 -11.83
N LEU A 97 -7.01 25.04 -13.14
CA LEU A 97 -6.31 23.85 -13.64
C LEU A 97 -4.80 23.92 -13.35
N PHE A 98 -4.18 25.09 -13.47
CA PHE A 98 -2.76 25.28 -13.14
C PHE A 98 -2.50 25.02 -11.66
N LEU A 99 -3.37 25.54 -10.78
CA LEU A 99 -3.31 25.32 -9.34
C LEU A 99 -3.50 23.84 -8.98
N ILE A 100 -4.43 23.14 -9.63
CA ILE A 100 -4.62 21.69 -9.44
C ILE A 100 -3.37 20.92 -9.86
N MET A 101 -2.80 21.24 -11.02
CA MET A 101 -1.55 20.60 -11.48
C MET A 101 -0.39 20.88 -10.51
N ARG A 102 -0.29 22.11 -10.00
CA ARG A 102 0.72 22.50 -8.99
C ARG A 102 0.54 21.70 -7.70
N GLY A 103 -0.69 21.60 -7.19
CA GLY A 103 -1.02 20.80 -6.00
C GLY A 103 -0.67 19.32 -6.16
N LEU A 104 -0.96 18.74 -7.33
CA LEU A 104 -0.65 17.34 -7.63
C LEU A 104 0.87 17.10 -7.72
N LEU A 105 1.61 18.00 -8.37
CA LEU A 105 3.02 17.80 -8.68
C LEU A 105 3.96 18.41 -7.64
N SER A 106 4.04 19.74 -7.54
CA SER A 106 5.02 20.40 -6.66
C SER A 106 4.59 20.44 -5.19
N SER A 107 3.30 20.37 -4.89
CA SER A 107 2.81 20.13 -3.51
C SER A 107 2.70 18.65 -3.15
N GLU A 108 3.25 17.77 -3.97
CA GLU A 108 3.53 16.35 -3.67
C GLU A 108 2.33 15.45 -3.38
N VAL A 109 1.09 15.87 -3.66
CA VAL A 109 -0.09 14.99 -3.49
C VAL A 109 0.08 13.70 -4.30
N LEU A 110 0.60 13.79 -5.53
CA LEU A 110 0.88 12.63 -6.37
C LEU A 110 1.98 11.74 -5.76
N PHE A 111 3.04 12.33 -5.19
CA PHE A 111 4.11 11.57 -4.54
C PHE A 111 3.58 10.80 -3.32
N VAL A 112 2.77 11.45 -2.48
CA VAL A 112 2.14 10.81 -1.32
C VAL A 112 1.30 9.60 -1.74
N GLY A 113 0.55 9.72 -2.83
CA GLY A 113 -0.21 8.60 -3.40
C GLY A 113 0.68 7.47 -3.92
N LEU A 114 1.64 7.82 -4.78
CA LEU A 114 2.55 6.87 -5.44
C LEU A 114 3.62 6.28 -4.51
N LYS A 115 3.80 6.78 -3.28
CA LYS A 115 4.70 6.19 -2.28
C LYS A 115 4.02 5.08 -1.48
N LYS A 116 2.69 5.16 -1.29
CA LYS A 116 1.92 4.23 -0.46
C LYS A 116 1.80 2.85 -1.12
N ARG A 117 1.81 1.80 -0.29
CA ARG A 117 1.59 0.41 -0.71
C ARG A 117 0.10 0.09 -0.66
N TYR A 118 -0.44 -0.35 -1.79
CA TYR A 118 -1.80 -0.88 -1.88
C TYR A 118 -1.95 -2.12 -1.01
N ARG A 119 -3.12 -2.30 -0.38
CA ARG A 119 -3.46 -3.35 0.60
C ARG A 119 -2.64 -3.34 1.89
N VAL A 120 -1.69 -2.42 2.06
CA VAL A 120 -0.90 -2.28 3.30
C VAL A 120 -1.14 -0.92 3.94
N ASN A 121 -1.05 0.17 3.16
CA ASN A 121 -1.30 1.51 3.64
C ASN A 121 -2.71 2.01 3.30
N PHE A 122 -3.29 1.51 2.21
CA PHE A 122 -4.61 1.93 1.74
C PHE A 122 -5.27 0.85 0.87
N GLY A 123 -6.59 0.96 0.72
CA GLY A 123 -7.38 0.14 -0.19
C GLY A 123 -8.87 0.41 0.02
N VAL A 124 -9.72 -0.32 -0.72
CA VAL A 124 -11.18 -0.27 -0.53
C VAL A 124 -11.56 -1.32 0.50
N ASN A 125 -12.35 -0.94 1.50
CA ASN A 125 -12.81 -1.90 2.50
C ASN A 125 -13.69 -2.98 1.85
N GLN A 126 -13.41 -4.24 2.12
CA GLN A 126 -14.18 -5.37 1.59
C GLN A 126 -15.33 -5.79 2.50
N ASN A 127 -15.34 -5.30 3.74
CA ASN A 127 -16.37 -5.64 4.71
C ASN A 127 -17.70 -4.95 4.34
N THR A 128 -18.69 -5.74 3.95
CA THR A 128 -20.02 -5.28 3.52
C THR A 128 -20.81 -4.56 4.62
N LYS A 129 -20.37 -4.62 5.88
CA LYS A 129 -20.94 -3.81 6.97
C LYS A 129 -20.55 -2.34 6.86
N PHE A 130 -19.42 -2.04 6.24
CA PHE A 130 -18.91 -0.69 6.03
C PHE A 130 -19.08 -0.32 4.57
N ASN A 131 -20.19 0.34 4.24
CA ASN A 131 -20.57 0.74 2.89
C ASN A 131 -19.73 1.91 2.32
N CYS A 132 -18.44 2.00 2.64
CA CYS A 132 -17.56 3.04 2.10
C CYS A 132 -16.90 2.53 0.82
N LEU A 133 -17.18 3.19 -0.30
CA LEU A 133 -16.60 2.85 -1.60
C LEU A 133 -15.29 3.59 -1.90
N MET A 134 -14.93 4.58 -1.08
CA MET A 134 -13.65 5.31 -1.16
C MET A 134 -12.50 4.48 -0.57
N ALA A 135 -11.26 4.80 -0.98
CA ALA A 135 -10.09 4.25 -0.32
C ALA A 135 -9.98 4.74 1.12
N VAL A 136 -9.70 3.80 2.03
CA VAL A 136 -9.49 4.04 3.45
C VAL A 136 -8.06 3.67 3.85
N PRO A 137 -7.53 4.25 4.95
CA PRO A 137 -6.28 3.78 5.54
C PRO A 137 -6.36 2.31 5.94
N PHE A 138 -5.25 1.58 5.81
CA PHE A 138 -5.14 0.21 6.29
C PHE A 138 -4.24 0.19 7.53
N ARG A 139 -4.64 -0.57 8.55
CA ARG A 139 -3.83 -0.73 9.78
C ARG A 139 -2.71 -1.72 9.54
N ALA A 140 -3.04 -2.80 8.84
CA ALA A 140 -2.14 -3.85 8.43
C ALA A 140 -2.50 -4.34 7.03
N LYS A 141 -1.75 -5.34 6.56
CA LYS A 141 -2.05 -6.01 5.31
C LYS A 141 -3.50 -6.51 5.28
N ASP A 142 -4.21 -6.15 4.22
CA ASP A 142 -5.60 -6.54 3.93
C ASP A 142 -6.64 -6.12 4.98
N VAL A 143 -6.26 -5.30 5.96
CA VAL A 143 -7.17 -4.87 7.01
C VAL A 143 -7.30 -3.37 7.05
N ALA A 144 -8.48 -2.94 6.58
CA ALA A 144 -8.93 -1.57 6.63
C ALA A 144 -9.03 -1.07 8.07
N ALA A 145 -8.64 0.18 8.29
CA ALA A 145 -8.94 0.90 9.50
C ALA A 145 -10.42 1.31 9.48
N GLU A 146 -11.26 0.50 10.12
CA GLU A 146 -12.69 0.77 10.25
C GLU A 146 -12.93 2.17 10.84
N ASN A 147 -13.94 2.88 10.31
CA ASN A 147 -14.33 4.24 10.68
C ASN A 147 -13.23 5.30 10.51
N THR A 148 -12.32 5.12 9.55
CA THR A 148 -11.32 6.14 9.20
C THR A 148 -11.36 6.50 7.72
N GLU A 149 -11.03 7.76 7.44
CA GLU A 149 -10.94 8.33 6.10
C GLU A 149 -9.63 9.12 5.95
N PHE A 150 -9.19 9.35 4.72
CA PHE A 150 -8.06 10.25 4.48
C PHE A 150 -8.53 11.70 4.66
N GLY A 151 -7.85 12.45 5.54
CA GLY A 151 -8.23 13.83 5.84
C GLY A 151 -8.06 14.81 4.66
N HIS A 152 -7.08 14.56 3.78
CA HIS A 152 -6.86 15.38 2.59
C HIS A 152 -7.72 14.85 1.41
N PRO A 153 -8.65 15.64 0.85
CA PRO A 153 -9.60 15.16 -0.16
C PRO A 153 -8.92 14.69 -1.44
N ASP A 154 -7.92 15.42 -1.94
CA ASP A 154 -7.21 15.01 -3.16
C ASP A 154 -6.43 13.70 -2.99
N VAL A 155 -5.85 13.46 -1.80
CA VAL A 155 -5.22 12.18 -1.46
C VAL A 155 -6.27 11.07 -1.41
N ALA A 156 -7.45 11.33 -0.84
CA ALA A 156 -8.54 10.35 -0.81
C ALA A 156 -9.01 9.97 -2.22
N ILE A 157 -9.21 10.95 -3.10
CA ILE A 157 -9.62 10.73 -4.50
C ILE A 157 -8.52 9.97 -5.27
N LEU A 158 -7.26 10.40 -5.14
CA LEU A 158 -6.11 9.77 -5.78
C LEU A 158 -5.95 8.31 -5.36
N LEU A 159 -5.98 8.03 -4.06
CA LEU A 159 -5.84 6.67 -3.53
C LEU A 159 -7.04 5.81 -3.89
N THR A 160 -8.25 6.38 -3.96
CA THR A 160 -9.43 5.66 -4.46
C THR A 160 -9.22 5.22 -5.90
N GLN A 161 -8.79 6.14 -6.75
CA GLN A 161 -8.51 5.86 -8.16
C GLN A 161 -7.48 4.74 -8.33
N ILE A 162 -6.33 4.85 -7.64
CA ILE A 162 -5.26 3.83 -7.67
C ILE A 162 -5.77 2.49 -7.11
N ALA A 163 -6.54 2.50 -6.02
CA ALA A 163 -7.05 1.27 -5.40
C ALA A 163 -7.96 0.47 -6.34
N TYR A 164 -8.84 1.14 -7.10
CA TYR A 164 -9.69 0.46 -8.08
C TYR A 164 -8.93 0.02 -9.33
N TYR A 165 -7.93 0.78 -9.77
CA TYR A 165 -7.02 0.35 -10.84
C TYR A 165 -6.30 -0.95 -10.50
N TYR A 166 -5.89 -1.15 -9.25
CA TYR A 166 -5.24 -2.40 -8.81
C TYR A 166 -6.23 -3.52 -8.47
N LYS A 167 -7.37 -3.18 -7.86
CA LYS A 167 -8.39 -4.17 -7.46
C LYS A 167 -9.17 -4.73 -8.65
N GLY A 168 -9.47 -3.87 -9.62
CA GLY A 168 -10.50 -4.09 -10.61
C GLY A 168 -11.92 -3.94 -10.03
N LEU A 169 -12.91 -3.98 -10.92
CA LEU A 169 -14.32 -3.96 -10.55
C LEU A 169 -14.85 -5.36 -10.28
N THR A 170 -15.82 -5.47 -9.37
CA THR A 170 -16.58 -6.71 -9.19
C THR A 170 -17.64 -6.87 -10.28
N ASP A 171 -18.11 -8.10 -10.52
CA ASP A 171 -19.21 -8.38 -11.46
C ASP A 171 -20.46 -7.52 -11.21
N LEU A 172 -20.76 -7.23 -9.94
CA LEU A 172 -21.88 -6.36 -9.58
C LEU A 172 -21.64 -4.91 -10.05
N GLN A 173 -20.45 -4.38 -9.79
CA GLN A 173 -20.06 -3.03 -10.20
C GLN A 173 -19.96 -2.89 -11.72
N MET A 174 -19.42 -3.91 -12.38
CA MET A 174 -19.41 -4.02 -13.84
C MET A 174 -20.83 -3.98 -14.39
N ARG A 175 -21.74 -4.78 -13.83
CA ARG A 175 -23.14 -4.76 -14.24
C ARG A 175 -23.77 -3.38 -14.08
N GLN A 176 -23.51 -2.68 -12.97
CA GLN A 176 -24.00 -1.31 -12.76
C GLN A 176 -23.52 -0.36 -13.86
N CYS A 177 -22.25 -0.44 -14.27
CA CYS A 177 -21.71 0.37 -15.37
C CYS A 177 -22.44 0.11 -16.68
N PHE A 178 -22.61 -1.16 -17.05
CA PHE A 178 -23.26 -1.55 -18.31
C PHE A 178 -24.76 -1.25 -18.32
N ASP A 179 -25.45 -1.46 -17.20
CA ASP A 179 -26.88 -1.13 -17.07
C ASP A 179 -27.10 0.38 -17.22
N ARG A 180 -26.26 1.20 -16.57
CA ARG A 180 -26.28 2.66 -16.72
C ARG A 180 -25.93 3.11 -18.14
N LEU A 181 -24.89 2.53 -18.73
CA LEU A 181 -24.50 2.82 -20.10
C LEU A 181 -25.67 2.59 -21.08
N ASN A 182 -26.48 1.55 -20.86
CA ASN A 182 -27.64 1.25 -21.69
C ASN A 182 -28.86 2.15 -21.41
N GLN A 183 -29.03 2.63 -20.18
CA GLN A 183 -30.25 3.31 -19.74
C GLN A 183 -30.14 4.84 -19.71
N ASP A 184 -28.97 5.36 -19.31
CA ASP A 184 -28.81 6.76 -18.91
C ASP A 184 -27.91 7.57 -19.85
N GLU A 185 -27.05 6.92 -20.65
CA GLU A 185 -26.11 7.62 -21.55
C GLU A 185 -26.75 7.93 -22.91
N SER A 186 -26.49 9.15 -23.41
CA SER A 186 -27.03 9.58 -24.70
C SER A 186 -26.37 8.90 -25.89
N ASP A 187 -25.09 8.53 -25.77
CA ASP A 187 -24.33 7.82 -26.80
C ASP A 187 -23.53 6.66 -26.18
N PRO A 188 -24.19 5.51 -25.95
CA PRO A 188 -23.55 4.33 -25.38
C PRO A 188 -22.46 3.73 -26.29
N GLU A 189 -22.64 3.85 -27.61
CA GLU A 189 -21.75 3.25 -28.61
C GLU A 189 -20.39 3.97 -28.60
N MET A 190 -20.38 5.31 -28.57
CA MET A 190 -19.14 6.09 -28.46
C MET A 190 -18.34 5.78 -27.18
N ILE A 191 -19.01 5.69 -26.02
CA ILE A 191 -18.34 5.39 -24.75
C ILE A 191 -17.76 3.97 -24.78
N TYR A 192 -18.53 3.00 -25.27
CA TYR A 192 -18.09 1.62 -25.39
C TYR A 192 -16.90 1.47 -26.36
N ASP A 193 -16.93 2.19 -27.48
CA ASP A 193 -15.84 2.20 -28.46
C ASP A 193 -14.54 2.73 -27.84
N GLN A 194 -14.62 3.72 -26.95
CA GLN A 194 -13.45 4.18 -26.19
C GLN A 194 -12.92 3.08 -25.26
N TRP A 195 -13.81 2.38 -24.54
CA TRP A 195 -13.40 1.32 -23.62
C TRP A 195 -12.69 0.17 -24.36
N ILE A 196 -13.27 -0.30 -25.46
CA ILE A 196 -12.72 -1.42 -26.23
C ILE A 196 -11.45 -1.01 -26.99
N SER A 197 -11.28 0.27 -27.35
CA SER A 197 -10.07 0.75 -28.06
C SER A 197 -8.78 0.59 -27.25
N LEU A 198 -8.86 0.43 -25.93
CA LEU A 198 -7.71 0.18 -25.07
C LEU A 198 -7.35 -1.30 -24.91
N GLU A 199 -8.19 -2.20 -25.40
CA GLU A 199 -7.95 -3.64 -25.34
C GLU A 199 -7.21 -4.12 -26.61
N ASP A 200 -6.29 -5.06 -26.44
CA ASP A 200 -5.54 -5.65 -27.54
C ASP A 200 -6.46 -6.52 -28.43
N GLU A 201 -6.37 -6.38 -29.75
CA GLU A 201 -7.20 -7.19 -30.65
C GLU A 201 -6.88 -8.69 -30.51
N ASN A 202 -7.92 -9.48 -30.23
CA ASN A 202 -7.86 -10.94 -30.23
C ASN A 202 -9.21 -11.55 -30.64
N ASP A 203 -9.21 -12.85 -30.95
CA ASP A 203 -10.41 -13.58 -31.41
C ASP A 203 -11.58 -13.50 -30.43
N LYS A 204 -11.28 -13.40 -29.12
CA LYS A 204 -12.30 -13.29 -28.08
C LYS A 204 -13.00 -11.92 -28.13
N ILE A 205 -12.24 -10.85 -28.31
CA ILE A 205 -12.73 -9.47 -28.38
C ILE A 205 -13.53 -9.21 -29.66
N ALA A 206 -13.22 -9.90 -30.77
CA ALA A 206 -13.94 -9.74 -32.03
C ALA A 206 -15.48 -9.94 -31.88
N SER A 207 -15.90 -10.81 -30.95
CA SER A 207 -17.32 -11.07 -30.67
C SER A 207 -18.01 -9.94 -29.90
N ILE A 208 -17.27 -9.14 -29.13
CA ILE A 208 -17.77 -8.03 -28.31
C ILE A 208 -17.29 -6.66 -28.81
N LYS A 209 -16.70 -6.58 -30.01
CA LYS A 209 -16.10 -5.34 -30.54
C LYS A 209 -17.09 -4.19 -30.71
N GLN A 210 -18.37 -4.50 -30.89
CA GLN A 210 -19.43 -3.50 -31.08
C GLN A 210 -20.44 -3.57 -29.95
N TRP A 211 -20.89 -2.41 -29.47
CA TRP A 211 -21.90 -2.30 -28.43
C TRP A 211 -23.15 -3.14 -28.73
N LYS A 212 -23.62 -3.14 -29.98
CA LYS A 212 -24.81 -3.88 -30.43
C LYS A 212 -24.71 -5.41 -30.30
N ARG A 213 -23.49 -5.95 -30.12
CA ARG A 213 -23.24 -7.39 -29.93
C ARG A 213 -23.15 -7.79 -28.46
N VAL A 214 -23.20 -6.82 -27.55
CA VAL A 214 -23.16 -7.05 -26.11
C VAL A 214 -24.56 -7.45 -25.64
N ASN A 215 -24.70 -8.66 -25.12
CA ASN A 215 -25.93 -9.15 -24.53
C ASN A 215 -25.73 -9.43 -23.04
N LEU A 216 -26.12 -8.49 -22.18
CA LEU A 216 -26.00 -8.63 -20.73
C LEU A 216 -26.88 -9.76 -20.14
N LYS A 217 -27.88 -10.26 -20.89
CA LYS A 217 -28.70 -11.40 -20.47
C LYS A 217 -28.01 -12.74 -20.73
N ASP A 218 -27.03 -12.77 -21.62
CA ASP A 218 -26.19 -13.95 -21.83
C ASP A 218 -25.17 -14.05 -20.69
N ASN A 219 -25.44 -14.94 -19.74
CA ASN A 219 -24.56 -15.19 -18.61
C ASN A 219 -23.18 -15.68 -19.04
N GLN A 220 -23.08 -16.44 -20.12
CA GLN A 220 -21.82 -17.00 -20.57
C GLN A 220 -20.94 -15.90 -21.18
N GLN A 221 -21.49 -15.10 -22.11
CA GLN A 221 -20.78 -13.94 -22.67
C GLN A 221 -20.36 -12.97 -21.57
N ARG A 222 -21.25 -12.71 -20.60
CA ARG A 222 -20.99 -11.79 -19.49
C ARG A 222 -19.84 -12.25 -18.60
N THR A 223 -19.91 -13.47 -18.08
CA THR A 223 -19.00 -13.96 -17.04
C THR A 223 -17.67 -14.48 -17.60
N GLN A 224 -17.65 -15.04 -18.81
CA GLN A 224 -16.44 -15.64 -19.38
C GLN A 224 -15.66 -14.71 -20.30
N LEU A 225 -16.31 -13.64 -20.81
CA LEU A 225 -15.70 -12.76 -21.80
C LEU A 225 -15.78 -11.29 -21.40
N LEU A 226 -16.98 -10.73 -21.28
CA LEU A 226 -17.16 -9.28 -21.15
C LEU A 226 -16.55 -8.75 -19.84
N PHE A 227 -16.93 -9.30 -18.69
CA PHE A 227 -16.45 -8.81 -17.40
C PHE A 227 -14.95 -9.06 -17.20
N PRO A 228 -14.39 -10.26 -17.50
CA PRO A 228 -12.94 -10.47 -17.43
C PRO A 228 -12.13 -9.58 -18.39
N THR A 229 -12.72 -9.12 -19.50
CA THR A 229 -12.06 -8.19 -20.42
C THR A 229 -11.94 -6.80 -19.79
N PHE A 230 -13.05 -6.30 -19.24
CA PHE A 230 -13.14 -4.92 -18.78
C PHE A 230 -12.87 -4.69 -17.28
N GLN A 231 -12.70 -5.76 -16.49
CA GLN A 231 -12.52 -5.71 -15.03
C GLN A 231 -11.42 -4.73 -14.58
N TYR A 232 -10.31 -4.68 -15.31
CA TYR A 232 -9.14 -3.84 -15.03
C TYR A 232 -8.97 -2.68 -16.02
N ASN A 233 -9.96 -2.46 -16.91
CA ASN A 233 -9.90 -1.40 -17.89
C ASN A 233 -10.06 -0.04 -17.21
N MET A 234 -9.05 0.82 -17.36
CA MET A 234 -9.01 2.11 -16.68
C MET A 234 -10.21 3.01 -17.00
N LEU A 235 -10.73 2.98 -18.22
CA LEU A 235 -11.86 3.84 -18.61
C LEU A 235 -13.18 3.37 -18.00
N VAL A 236 -13.37 2.05 -17.87
CA VAL A 236 -14.55 1.47 -17.19
C VAL A 236 -14.49 1.79 -15.69
N ILE A 237 -13.30 1.67 -15.10
CA ILE A 237 -13.08 2.06 -13.69
C ILE A 237 -13.32 3.56 -13.49
N ASP A 238 -12.82 4.40 -14.39
CA ASP A 238 -13.06 5.85 -14.37
C ASP A 238 -14.55 6.18 -14.44
N TYR A 239 -15.28 5.48 -15.33
CA TYR A 239 -16.72 5.60 -15.44
C TYR A 239 -17.41 5.19 -14.13
N PHE A 240 -17.06 4.03 -13.55
CA PHE A 240 -17.62 3.59 -12.27
C PHE A 240 -17.42 4.62 -11.16
N LEU A 241 -16.19 5.12 -10.99
CA LEU A 241 -15.87 6.06 -9.93
C LEU A 241 -16.55 7.41 -10.11
N ASN A 242 -16.63 7.91 -11.34
CA ASN A 242 -17.24 9.21 -11.65
C ASN A 242 -18.78 9.19 -11.48
N HIS A 243 -19.44 8.05 -11.66
CA HIS A 243 -20.90 7.97 -11.63
C HIS A 243 -21.47 7.37 -10.35
N PHE A 244 -20.76 6.46 -9.68
CA PHE A 244 -21.28 5.73 -8.52
C PHE A 244 -20.59 6.09 -7.21
N VAL A 245 -19.28 6.40 -7.23
CA VAL A 245 -18.50 6.61 -5.99
C VAL A 245 -18.38 8.09 -5.64
N PHE A 246 -17.69 8.88 -6.47
CA PHE A 246 -17.37 10.27 -6.13
C PHE A 246 -18.60 11.17 -5.91
N PRO A 247 -19.69 11.07 -6.68
CA PRO A 247 -20.88 11.89 -6.43
C PRO A 247 -21.52 11.63 -5.06
N GLN A 248 -21.38 10.41 -4.53
CA GLN A 248 -21.97 10.01 -3.26
C GLN A 248 -21.04 10.30 -2.09
N GLU A 249 -19.76 9.96 -2.24
CA GLU A 249 -18.80 9.86 -1.14
C GLU A 249 -17.84 11.06 -1.05
N ALA A 250 -17.49 11.70 -2.16
CA ALA A 250 -16.54 12.83 -2.19
C ALA A 250 -17.25 14.18 -1.97
N LYS A 251 -18.28 14.21 -1.12
CA LYS A 251 -19.02 15.43 -0.80
C LYS A 251 -18.18 16.34 0.08
N GLN A 252 -18.02 17.59 -0.34
CA GLN A 252 -17.42 18.62 0.51
C GLN A 252 -18.51 19.43 1.20
N PHE A 253 -18.25 19.72 2.47
CA PHE A 253 -19.05 20.64 3.26
C PHE A 253 -18.23 21.90 3.52
N PRO A 254 -18.83 23.11 3.51
CA PRO A 254 -18.11 24.35 3.78
C PRO A 254 -17.49 24.40 5.18
N GLN A 255 -18.04 23.63 6.11
CA GLN A 255 -17.60 23.52 7.50
C GLN A 255 -17.58 22.05 7.92
N LYS A 256 -16.54 21.63 8.64
CA LYS A 256 -16.41 20.30 9.24
C LYS A 256 -16.39 20.44 10.76
N LEU A 257 -17.24 19.71 11.46
CA LEU A 257 -17.15 19.59 12.91
C LEU A 257 -15.94 18.70 13.23
N VAL A 258 -15.00 19.21 14.02
CA VAL A 258 -13.80 18.48 14.45
C VAL A 258 -13.80 18.41 15.97
N ALA A 259 -13.49 17.24 16.51
CA ALA A 259 -13.18 17.05 17.91
C ALA A 259 -11.81 16.35 18.00
N SER A 260 -10.91 16.91 18.78
CA SER A 260 -9.56 16.42 19.05
C SER A 260 -9.45 15.90 20.47
N ALA A 261 -8.37 15.17 20.78
CA ALA A 261 -8.10 14.74 22.15
C ALA A 261 -7.92 15.94 23.10
N TRP A 262 -7.51 17.10 22.61
CA TRP A 262 -7.42 18.33 23.40
C TRP A 262 -8.79 18.87 23.84
N ASP A 263 -9.85 18.57 23.07
CA ASP A 263 -11.23 18.90 23.43
C ASP A 263 -11.77 18.03 24.58
N LEU A 264 -11.08 16.93 24.92
CA LEU A 264 -11.37 16.14 26.12
C LEU A 264 -10.91 16.87 27.40
N SER A 265 -9.84 17.64 27.33
CA SER A 265 -9.30 18.46 28.44
C SER A 265 -9.82 19.91 28.45
N SER A 266 -10.78 20.23 27.59
CA SER A 266 -11.34 21.58 27.50
C SER A 266 -11.96 22.02 28.84
N SER A 267 -11.61 23.22 29.30
CA SER A 267 -12.20 23.86 30.48
C SER A 267 -13.70 24.14 30.35
N LEU A 268 -14.26 23.97 29.15
CA LEU A 268 -15.69 24.07 28.88
C LEU A 268 -16.47 22.81 29.32
N ARG A 269 -15.79 21.74 29.73
CA ARG A 269 -16.45 20.51 30.23
C ARG A 269 -16.53 20.52 31.75
N GLU A 270 -17.74 20.26 32.25
CA GLU A 270 -18.01 20.15 33.69
C GLU A 270 -17.52 18.82 34.33
N LYS A 271 -17.16 17.82 33.52
CA LYS A 271 -16.80 16.46 34.00
C LYS A 271 -15.32 16.15 33.80
N ILE A 272 -14.65 15.71 34.87
CA ILE A 272 -13.25 15.25 34.88
C ILE A 272 -13.14 13.94 34.08
N ILE A 273 -12.13 13.87 33.20
CA ILE A 273 -11.79 12.66 32.42
C ILE A 273 -10.42 12.16 32.88
N THR A 274 -10.30 10.87 33.21
CA THR A 274 -9.03 10.20 33.55
C THR A 274 -8.51 9.39 32.36
N GLY A 275 -7.24 9.55 32.03
CA GLY A 275 -6.54 8.78 30.99
C GLY A 275 -5.54 7.80 31.60
N PHE A 276 -5.42 6.61 31.00
CA PHE A 276 -4.48 5.58 31.44
C PHE A 276 -3.20 5.67 30.61
N SER A 277 -2.06 5.95 31.25
CA SER A 277 -0.73 5.84 30.62
C SER A 277 -0.15 4.48 31.01
N GLY A 278 -0.04 3.58 30.04
CA GLY A 278 0.53 2.26 30.26
C GLY A 278 1.53 1.90 29.17
N THR A 279 2.82 2.17 29.41
CA THR A 279 3.98 1.32 29.09
C THR A 279 5.16 1.90 29.86
N ASN A 280 5.90 1.07 30.62
CA ASN A 280 7.09 1.54 31.32
C ASN A 280 8.27 1.67 30.34
N ASP A 281 8.39 2.86 29.74
CA ASP A 281 9.40 3.20 28.72
C ASP A 281 10.85 3.28 29.25
N THR A 282 11.09 2.98 30.53
CA THR A 282 12.42 3.09 31.16
C THR A 282 13.28 1.82 31.08
N GLN A 283 12.75 0.71 30.57
CA GLN A 283 13.52 -0.54 30.41
C GLN A 283 14.11 -0.67 29.01
N LEU A 284 15.29 -1.31 28.92
CA LEU A 284 15.90 -1.68 27.63
C LEU A 284 15.05 -2.79 26.96
N LEU A 285 14.12 -2.39 26.09
CA LEU A 285 13.13 -3.30 25.49
C LEU A 285 13.74 -4.30 24.50
N LEU A 286 14.80 -3.93 23.78
CA LEU A 286 15.47 -4.80 22.79
C LEU A 286 16.95 -4.99 23.16
N PRO A 287 17.34 -6.16 23.68
CA PRO A 287 18.73 -6.47 24.04
C PRO A 287 19.66 -6.55 22.82
N PRO A 288 20.96 -6.18 22.97
CA PRO A 288 21.94 -6.14 21.87
C PRO A 288 22.25 -7.51 21.25
N GLU A 289 21.96 -8.61 21.94
CA GLU A 289 22.08 -9.98 21.41
C GLU A 289 21.16 -10.24 20.20
N ASN A 290 20.24 -9.31 19.92
CA ASN A 290 19.34 -9.34 18.77
C ASN A 290 19.85 -8.49 17.59
N ASP A 291 21.13 -8.07 17.59
CA ASP A 291 21.77 -7.33 16.49
C ASP A 291 22.02 -8.22 15.25
N HIS A 292 20.93 -8.65 14.64
CA HIS A 292 20.89 -9.51 13.47
C HIS A 292 19.93 -8.91 12.46
N TYR A 293 20.48 -8.35 11.40
CA TYR A 293 19.71 -7.65 10.37
C TYR A 293 20.00 -8.22 8.98
N GLN A 294 18.95 -8.40 8.19
CA GLN A 294 19.03 -8.73 6.77
C GLN A 294 18.05 -7.85 5.99
N TYR A 295 18.37 -7.59 4.73
CA TYR A 295 17.47 -6.90 3.80
C TYR A 295 17.27 -7.73 2.54
N LEU A 296 16.10 -7.55 1.94
CA LEU A 296 15.66 -8.25 0.75
C LEU A 296 15.91 -7.39 -0.48
N PRO A 297 16.32 -7.98 -1.62
CA PRO A 297 16.37 -7.30 -2.90
C PRO A 297 15.03 -6.66 -3.31
N ILE A 298 15.07 -5.76 -4.28
CA ILE A 298 13.88 -5.16 -4.86
C ILE A 298 13.05 -6.24 -5.57
N SER A 299 11.73 -6.12 -5.51
CA SER A 299 10.78 -7.04 -6.17
C SER A 299 10.86 -8.51 -5.70
N THR A 300 11.37 -8.75 -4.49
CA THR A 300 11.35 -10.09 -3.87
C THR A 300 9.89 -10.50 -3.54
N ASN A 301 9.44 -11.65 -4.04
CA ASN A 301 8.12 -12.22 -3.72
C ASN A 301 8.13 -13.01 -2.41
N SER A 302 6.95 -13.38 -1.88
CA SER A 302 6.85 -14.12 -0.61
C SER A 302 7.65 -15.43 -0.57
N ASP A 303 7.74 -16.16 -1.69
CA ASP A 303 8.41 -17.46 -1.75
C ASP A 303 9.93 -17.32 -1.58
N GLU A 304 10.51 -16.30 -2.20
CA GLU A 304 11.93 -15.97 -2.05
C GLU A 304 12.25 -15.49 -0.63
N ILE A 305 11.34 -14.73 0.00
CA ILE A 305 11.49 -14.31 1.40
C ILE A 305 11.48 -15.54 2.32
N LEU A 306 10.51 -16.44 2.17
CA LEU A 306 10.42 -17.68 2.96
C LEU A 306 11.69 -18.52 2.79
N LYS A 307 12.15 -18.75 1.55
CA LYS A 307 13.38 -19.51 1.28
C LYS A 307 14.58 -18.92 2.02
N ARG A 308 14.75 -17.59 2.00
CA ARG A 308 15.85 -16.91 2.71
C ARG A 308 15.75 -17.04 4.23
N ILE A 309 14.54 -16.94 4.78
CA ILE A 309 14.31 -17.12 6.23
C ILE A 309 14.61 -18.56 6.66
N ILE A 310 14.16 -19.55 5.89
CA ILE A 310 14.32 -20.98 6.21
C ILE A 310 15.80 -21.40 6.21
N ILE A 311 16.59 -20.92 5.26
CA ILE A 311 18.04 -21.23 5.19
C ILE A 311 18.88 -20.42 6.18
N SER A 312 18.29 -19.41 6.84
CA SER A 312 19.00 -18.57 7.80
C SER A 312 19.51 -19.39 8.98
N LYS A 313 20.72 -19.06 9.44
CA LYS A 313 21.33 -19.64 10.64
C LYS A 313 21.59 -18.56 11.67
N PRO A 314 21.19 -18.74 12.94
CA PRO A 314 20.38 -19.84 13.49
C PRO A 314 18.97 -19.96 12.91
N THR A 315 18.39 -21.16 12.95
CA THR A 315 17.05 -21.47 12.43
C THR A 315 15.98 -20.56 13.03
N ILE A 316 15.05 -20.12 12.18
CA ILE A 316 13.92 -19.25 12.55
C ILE A 316 12.65 -20.10 12.55
N GLN A 317 11.90 -20.05 13.65
CA GLN A 317 10.65 -20.80 13.84
C GLN A 317 9.42 -19.90 13.89
N VAL A 318 9.62 -18.60 14.06
CA VAL A 318 8.53 -17.62 14.17
C VAL A 318 8.75 -16.51 13.15
N ILE A 319 7.72 -16.13 12.40
CA ILE A 319 7.69 -14.92 11.58
C ILE A 319 6.70 -13.97 12.24
N LEU A 320 7.18 -12.79 12.61
CA LEU A 320 6.41 -11.67 13.11
C LEU A 320 6.31 -10.64 11.98
N ASP A 321 5.26 -10.73 11.16
CA ASP A 321 5.08 -9.91 9.96
C ASP A 321 4.46 -8.54 10.27
N VAL A 322 5.11 -7.76 11.12
CA VAL A 322 4.67 -6.41 11.54
C VAL A 322 4.94 -5.33 10.48
N GLY A 323 5.88 -5.60 9.57
CA GLY A 323 6.28 -4.75 8.45
C GLY A 323 5.60 -5.09 7.11
N ALA A 324 4.66 -6.05 7.10
CA ALA A 324 3.91 -6.50 5.93
C ALA A 324 4.82 -6.77 4.71
N LEU A 325 5.84 -7.62 4.89
CA LEU A 325 6.72 -8.03 3.79
C LEU A 325 6.10 -9.10 2.89
N PHE A 326 5.19 -9.91 3.41
CA PHE A 326 4.52 -10.96 2.64
C PHE A 326 3.23 -10.42 2.03
N VAL A 327 3.31 -9.64 0.95
CA VAL A 327 2.14 -8.92 0.38
C VAL A 327 1.30 -9.73 -0.62
N ASP A 328 1.84 -10.80 -1.19
CA ASP A 328 1.27 -11.57 -2.31
C ASP A 328 0.50 -12.85 -1.91
N GLY A 329 0.22 -13.10 -0.62
CA GLY A 329 -0.64 -14.21 -0.19
C GLY A 329 -1.37 -14.01 1.14
N THR A 330 -2.49 -14.67 1.36
CA THR A 330 -3.16 -14.70 2.68
C THR A 330 -2.29 -15.36 3.73
N ASN A 331 -2.55 -15.10 5.02
CA ASN A 331 -1.83 -15.74 6.12
C ASN A 331 -1.76 -17.26 5.97
N ARG A 332 -2.89 -17.88 5.59
CA ARG A 332 -2.98 -19.31 5.30
C ARG A 332 -2.04 -19.73 4.17
N GLN A 333 -2.05 -19.00 3.05
CA GLN A 333 -1.20 -19.33 1.90
C GLN A 333 0.29 -19.22 2.25
N ILE A 334 0.71 -18.18 2.99
CA ILE A 334 2.09 -18.02 3.42
C ILE A 334 2.49 -19.12 4.42
N ALA A 335 1.61 -19.43 5.37
CA ALA A 335 1.80 -20.48 6.36
C ALA A 335 1.99 -21.85 5.70
N VAL A 336 1.07 -22.26 4.82
CA VAL A 336 1.13 -23.55 4.12
C VAL A 336 2.41 -23.66 3.28
N LYS A 337 2.77 -22.60 2.55
CA LYS A 337 4.03 -22.56 1.79
C LYS A 337 5.26 -22.71 2.68
N TRP A 338 5.26 -22.09 3.87
CA TRP A 338 6.34 -22.25 4.82
C TRP A 338 6.42 -23.68 5.35
N LEU A 339 5.28 -24.32 5.63
CA LEU A 339 5.25 -25.74 6.00
C LEU A 339 5.86 -26.59 4.89
N ASP A 340 5.42 -26.43 3.64
CA ASP A 340 5.91 -27.19 2.49
C ASP A 340 7.43 -27.09 2.30
N LEU A 341 8.00 -25.90 2.52
CA LEU A 341 9.43 -25.64 2.41
C LEU A 341 10.24 -26.09 3.64
N SER A 342 9.58 -26.39 4.77
CA SER A 342 10.22 -26.79 6.02
C SER A 342 10.59 -28.28 6.06
N ASP A 343 11.65 -28.62 6.80
CA ASP A 343 12.12 -29.99 7.02
C ASP A 343 11.00 -30.90 7.59
N LYS A 344 10.61 -31.91 6.81
CA LYS A 344 9.52 -32.85 7.13
C LYS A 344 9.79 -33.71 8.36
N ILE A 345 11.05 -33.85 8.79
CA ILE A 345 11.40 -34.63 9.98
C ILE A 345 11.17 -33.80 11.25
N LYS A 346 11.41 -32.48 11.16
CA LYS A 346 11.41 -31.57 12.31
C LYS A 346 10.09 -30.85 12.50
N ILE A 347 9.42 -30.48 11.42
CA ILE A 347 8.24 -29.62 11.43
C ILE A 347 7.06 -30.36 10.82
N ASP A 348 6.00 -30.52 11.63
CA ASP A 348 4.76 -31.17 11.22
C ASP A 348 3.63 -30.16 11.00
N TYR A 349 3.72 -29.01 11.67
CA TYR A 349 2.62 -28.06 11.77
C TYR A 349 3.05 -26.64 11.47
N VAL A 350 2.14 -25.86 10.88
CA VAL A 350 2.25 -24.40 10.84
C VAL A 350 1.04 -23.76 11.50
N VAL A 351 1.30 -22.80 12.38
CA VAL A 351 0.30 -22.04 13.11
C VAL A 351 0.17 -20.65 12.49
N TYR A 352 -1.06 -20.21 12.25
CA TYR A 352 -1.36 -18.91 11.65
C TYR A 352 -2.71 -18.37 12.11
N PHE A 353 -2.97 -17.09 11.85
CA PHE A 353 -4.26 -16.47 12.12
C PHE A 353 -5.14 -16.37 10.88
N GLU A 354 -6.42 -16.65 11.07
CA GLU A 354 -7.47 -16.46 10.07
C GLU A 354 -8.74 -16.02 10.80
N SER A 355 -9.30 -14.87 10.40
CA SER A 355 -10.51 -14.29 11.01
C SER A 355 -10.45 -14.20 12.56
N ASP A 356 -9.41 -13.57 13.11
CA ASP A 356 -9.16 -13.41 14.55
C ASP A 356 -8.99 -14.71 15.35
N SER A 357 -8.93 -15.86 14.67
CA SER A 357 -8.80 -17.17 15.29
C SER A 357 -7.48 -17.85 14.92
N ILE A 358 -6.95 -18.66 15.84
CA ILE A 358 -5.68 -19.38 15.64
C ILE A 358 -5.98 -20.73 15.00
N PHE A 359 -5.43 -20.93 13.81
CA PHE A 359 -5.48 -22.18 13.08
C PHE A 359 -4.12 -22.85 13.02
N VAL A 360 -4.15 -24.16 12.89
CA VAL A 360 -3.01 -24.98 12.52
C VAL A 360 -3.29 -25.71 11.21
N CYS A 361 -2.28 -25.79 10.35
CA CYS A 361 -2.27 -26.69 9.20
C CYS A 361 -1.23 -27.80 9.43
N ASP A 362 -1.60 -29.04 9.12
CA ASP A 362 -0.70 -30.20 9.14
C ASP A 362 -0.16 -30.56 7.75
N ARG A 363 0.67 -31.61 7.67
CA ARG A 363 1.25 -32.13 6.41
C ARG A 363 0.24 -32.81 5.48
N GLN A 364 -0.99 -33.02 5.93
CA GLN A 364 -2.10 -33.56 5.15
C GLN A 364 -3.04 -32.45 4.65
N TYR A 365 -2.62 -31.18 4.82
CA TYR A 365 -3.37 -29.98 4.47
C TYR A 365 -4.72 -29.87 5.20
N GLN A 366 -4.82 -30.50 6.37
CA GLN A 366 -5.99 -30.35 7.25
C GLN A 366 -5.81 -29.14 8.14
N HIS A 367 -6.91 -28.42 8.36
CA HIS A 367 -6.95 -27.17 9.10
C HIS A 367 -7.80 -27.34 10.35
N HIS A 368 -7.21 -27.06 11.51
CA HIS A 368 -7.85 -27.24 12.81
C HIS A 368 -7.67 -26.01 13.69
N ALA A 369 -8.59 -25.81 14.64
CA ALA A 369 -8.37 -24.86 15.72
C ALA A 369 -7.15 -25.29 16.55
N PHE A 370 -6.24 -24.35 16.83
CA PHE A 370 -4.96 -24.66 17.45
C PHE A 370 -5.11 -25.35 18.81
N LEU A 371 -6.00 -24.84 19.68
CA LEU A 371 -6.21 -25.35 21.04
C LEU A 371 -6.71 -26.79 21.10
N THR A 372 -7.37 -27.28 20.05
CA THR A 372 -7.90 -28.65 19.99
C THR A 372 -7.02 -29.60 19.18
N SER A 373 -5.88 -29.11 18.69
CA SER A 373 -4.97 -29.87 17.84
C SER A 373 -3.76 -30.40 18.64
N PRO A 374 -3.14 -31.51 18.20
CA PRO A 374 -1.90 -32.01 18.79
C PRO A 374 -0.75 -30.99 18.77
N ALA A 375 -0.78 -30.02 17.86
CA ALA A 375 0.23 -28.97 17.75
C ALA A 375 0.32 -28.09 19.01
N SER A 376 -0.77 -27.93 19.77
CA SER A 376 -0.77 -27.16 21.01
C SER A 376 0.13 -27.76 22.11
N GLU A 377 0.34 -29.08 22.07
CA GLU A 377 1.20 -29.82 23.00
C GLU A 377 2.62 -30.03 22.45
N HIS A 378 2.79 -29.95 21.12
CA HIS A 378 4.05 -30.19 20.40
C HIS A 378 4.57 -28.93 19.68
N LEU A 379 4.73 -27.83 20.42
CA LEU A 379 5.16 -26.53 19.87
C LEU A 379 6.56 -26.59 19.23
N ASP A 380 7.41 -27.52 19.64
CA ASP A 380 8.74 -27.77 19.07
C ASP A 380 8.70 -28.31 17.63
N ARG A 381 7.57 -28.92 17.24
CA ARG A 381 7.30 -29.40 15.87
C ARG A 381 6.50 -28.40 15.03
N CYS A 382 6.33 -27.17 15.53
CA CYS A 382 5.55 -26.11 14.91
C CYS A 382 6.43 -24.96 14.40
N VAL A 383 6.00 -24.35 13.29
CA VAL A 383 6.41 -22.99 12.90
C VAL A 383 5.23 -22.02 12.97
N PHE A 384 5.48 -20.74 13.20
CA PHE A 384 4.43 -19.76 13.53
C PHE A 384 4.51 -18.55 12.61
N TYR A 385 3.49 -18.33 11.79
CA TYR A 385 3.33 -17.12 10.99
C TYR A 385 2.31 -16.19 11.65
N LEU A 386 2.77 -15.06 12.18
CA LEU A 386 1.97 -14.09 12.92
C LEU A 386 2.00 -12.75 12.20
N ASP A 387 0.85 -12.28 11.72
CA ASP A 387 0.73 -10.97 11.06
C ASP A 387 0.67 -9.81 12.07
N GLU A 388 0.69 -8.59 11.56
CA GLU A 388 0.68 -7.39 12.38
C GLU A 388 -0.52 -7.29 13.35
N ILE A 389 -1.76 -7.59 12.91
CA ILE A 389 -2.96 -7.40 13.74
C ILE A 389 -2.99 -8.39 14.88
N HIS A 390 -2.69 -9.65 14.56
CA HIS A 390 -2.79 -10.74 15.53
C HIS A 390 -1.51 -10.91 16.35
N THR A 391 -0.47 -10.11 16.08
CA THR A 391 0.59 -9.82 17.06
C THR A 391 0.10 -8.99 18.26
N ARG A 392 -1.18 -8.63 18.35
CA ARG A 392 -1.80 -8.03 19.54
C ARG A 392 -2.77 -9.03 20.20
N GLY A 393 -2.63 -9.25 21.51
CA GLY A 393 -3.60 -10.01 22.31
C GLY A 393 -3.33 -11.51 22.49
N THR A 394 -2.43 -12.13 21.71
CA THR A 394 -2.16 -13.58 21.80
C THR A 394 -0.86 -13.88 22.54
N ASP A 395 -0.89 -14.95 23.33
CA ASP A 395 0.23 -15.41 24.13
C ASP A 395 0.59 -16.88 23.83
N PHE A 396 1.66 -17.09 23.07
CA PHE A 396 2.26 -18.42 22.87
C PHE A 396 3.42 -18.63 23.85
N LYS A 397 3.41 -19.78 24.54
CA LYS A 397 4.54 -20.23 25.36
C LYS A 397 5.59 -20.91 24.49
N PHE A 398 6.29 -20.14 23.68
CA PHE A 398 7.31 -20.68 22.78
C PHE A 398 8.36 -21.53 23.52
N PRO A 399 8.81 -22.67 22.94
CA PRO A 399 9.93 -23.42 23.46
C PRO A 399 11.21 -22.60 23.50
N HIS A 400 12.09 -22.90 24.46
CA HIS A 400 13.39 -22.24 24.57
C HIS A 400 14.20 -22.38 23.27
N LYS A 401 15.04 -21.39 22.95
CA LYS A 401 15.84 -21.33 21.71
C LYS A 401 15.08 -20.96 20.45
N PHE A 402 13.79 -20.67 20.56
CA PHE A 402 13.03 -20.12 19.44
C PHE A 402 13.57 -18.75 19.04
N ARG A 403 13.65 -18.55 17.73
CA ARG A 403 14.06 -17.29 17.09
C ARG A 403 12.96 -16.80 16.16
N ALA A 404 12.70 -15.50 16.21
CA ALA A 404 11.74 -14.84 15.32
C ALA A 404 12.41 -14.00 14.25
N ALA A 405 11.91 -14.08 13.01
CA ALA A 405 12.09 -13.04 12.00
C ALA A 405 11.07 -11.93 12.25
N VAL A 406 11.52 -10.73 12.56
CA VAL A 406 10.69 -9.52 12.70
C VAL A 406 10.78 -8.73 11.40
N THR A 407 9.66 -8.56 10.71
CA THR A 407 9.67 -7.83 9.44
C THR A 407 9.57 -6.31 9.66
N LEU A 408 10.32 -5.53 8.90
CA LEU A 408 10.38 -4.07 8.96
C LEU A 408 9.79 -3.48 7.67
N GLY A 409 8.76 -2.66 7.83
CA GLY A 409 8.00 -2.04 6.75
C GLY A 409 7.98 -0.52 6.82
N ASN A 410 7.80 0.15 5.69
CA ASN A 410 7.76 1.61 5.64
C ASN A 410 6.72 2.19 6.63
N GLY A 411 7.11 3.18 7.43
CA GLY A 411 6.25 3.80 8.44
C GLY A 411 6.03 2.98 9.72
N LEU A 412 6.78 1.89 9.93
CA LEU A 412 6.71 1.13 11.18
C LEU A 412 7.14 2.00 12.36
N THR A 413 6.26 2.12 13.37
CA THR A 413 6.51 2.91 14.58
C THR A 413 7.13 2.09 15.70
N LYS A 414 7.71 2.78 16.70
CA LYS A 414 8.32 2.21 17.90
C LYS A 414 7.38 1.21 18.57
N ASP A 415 6.15 1.65 18.87
CA ASP A 415 5.20 0.86 19.66
C ASP A 415 4.79 -0.42 18.94
N ARG A 416 4.57 -0.34 17.61
CA ARG A 416 4.25 -1.51 16.79
C ARG A 416 5.40 -2.51 16.77
N LEU A 417 6.63 -2.04 16.57
CA LEU A 417 7.83 -2.89 16.59
C LEU A 417 7.99 -3.57 17.94
N VAL A 418 7.95 -2.80 19.04
CA VAL A 418 8.14 -3.32 20.41
C VAL A 418 7.05 -4.34 20.75
N GLN A 419 5.79 -4.04 20.45
CA GLN A 419 4.68 -4.95 20.72
C GLN A 419 4.83 -6.29 20.01
N ALA A 420 5.31 -6.30 18.76
CA ALA A 420 5.58 -7.52 18.02
C ALA A 420 6.76 -8.28 18.65
N CYS A 421 7.90 -7.62 18.89
CA CYS A 421 9.09 -8.22 19.49
C CYS A 421 8.81 -8.86 20.85
N MET A 422 7.98 -8.22 21.68
CA MET A 422 7.64 -8.70 23.02
C MET A 422 6.77 -9.96 23.04
N ARG A 423 6.27 -10.43 21.89
CA ARG A 423 5.59 -11.74 21.78
C ARG A 423 6.51 -12.91 22.02
N MET A 424 7.79 -12.79 21.68
CA MET A 424 8.75 -13.84 22.00
C MET A 424 9.01 -13.91 23.50
N ARG A 425 8.96 -12.78 24.25
CA ARG A 425 9.30 -12.67 25.68
C ARG A 425 10.73 -13.13 26.03
N LYS A 426 11.23 -12.70 27.19
CA LYS A 426 12.56 -13.09 27.72
C LYS A 426 13.67 -13.00 26.66
N LEU A 427 13.64 -11.92 25.87
CA LEU A 427 14.60 -11.66 24.80
C LEU A 427 16.03 -11.64 25.35
N GLY A 428 16.97 -12.19 24.59
CA GLY A 428 18.38 -12.29 24.99
C GLY A 428 18.69 -13.40 26.00
N LYS A 429 17.66 -14.04 26.59
CA LYS A 429 17.83 -15.18 27.51
C LYS A 429 17.32 -16.49 26.91
N HIS A 430 16.04 -16.54 26.56
CA HIS A 430 15.39 -17.77 26.06
C HIS A 430 15.02 -17.68 24.58
N HIS A 431 14.80 -16.47 24.08
CA HIS A 431 14.37 -16.23 22.71
C HIS A 431 15.16 -15.09 22.09
N TRP A 432 15.23 -15.11 20.76
CA TRP A 432 16.03 -14.18 19.97
C TRP A 432 15.26 -13.65 18.78
N LEU A 433 15.69 -12.52 18.25
CA LEU A 433 15.12 -11.86 17.09
C LEU A 433 16.16 -11.77 15.97
N SER A 434 15.65 -11.69 14.75
CA SER A 434 16.38 -11.28 13.56
C SER A 434 15.48 -10.33 12.79
N PHE A 435 15.98 -9.16 12.42
CA PHE A 435 15.23 -8.14 11.71
C PHE A 435 15.40 -8.28 10.20
N TRP A 436 14.30 -8.18 9.47
CA TRP A 436 14.25 -8.36 8.03
C TRP A 436 13.53 -7.19 7.40
N SER A 437 14.11 -6.52 6.39
CA SER A 437 13.45 -5.39 5.74
C SER A 437 13.41 -5.54 4.22
N SER A 438 12.48 -4.84 3.57
CA SER A 438 12.60 -4.60 2.11
C SER A 438 13.78 -3.67 1.81
N ASN A 439 14.28 -3.66 0.58
CA ASN A 439 15.33 -2.74 0.13
C ASN A 439 14.98 -1.26 0.41
N GLU A 440 13.72 -0.87 0.24
CA GLU A 440 13.25 0.49 0.53
C GLU A 440 13.56 0.93 1.97
N VAL A 441 13.17 0.11 2.95
CA VAL A 441 13.41 0.37 4.37
C VAL A 441 14.92 0.33 4.68
N HIS A 442 15.66 -0.55 4.01
CA HIS A 442 17.13 -0.57 4.10
C HIS A 442 17.73 0.76 3.70
N GLN A 443 17.32 1.32 2.55
CA GLN A 443 17.81 2.63 2.09
C GLN A 443 17.38 3.77 3.01
N GLN A 444 16.18 3.73 3.59
CA GLN A 444 15.74 4.72 4.58
C GLN A 444 16.65 4.72 5.81
N ILE A 445 16.89 3.55 6.42
CA ILE A 445 17.76 3.40 7.60
C ILE A 445 19.19 3.85 7.25
N ARG A 446 19.71 3.43 6.09
CA ARG A 446 21.06 3.80 5.63
C ARG A 446 21.21 5.30 5.40
N THR A 447 20.20 5.95 4.82
CA THR A 447 20.18 7.40 4.59
C THR A 447 20.16 8.14 5.92
N MET A 448 19.33 7.70 6.86
CA MET A 448 19.28 8.28 8.20
C MET A 448 20.62 8.14 8.94
N LYS A 449 21.25 6.97 8.85
CA LYS A 449 22.59 6.73 9.41
C LYS A 449 23.62 7.71 8.83
N LYS A 450 23.65 7.90 7.51
CA LYS A 450 24.56 8.85 6.84
C LYS A 450 24.30 10.31 7.23
N ASN A 451 23.05 10.68 7.47
CA ASN A 451 22.68 12.05 7.86
C ASN A 451 23.04 12.36 9.32
N SER A 452 23.11 11.34 10.18
CA SER A 452 23.47 11.49 11.60
C SER A 452 24.97 11.67 11.87
N VAL A 453 25.81 11.68 10.83
CA VAL A 453 27.27 11.69 10.94
C VAL A 453 27.85 12.90 10.19
N SER A 454 28.89 13.52 10.77
CA SER A 454 29.55 14.69 10.21
C SER A 454 30.12 14.42 8.80
N PRO A 455 30.19 15.44 7.91
CA PRO A 455 30.66 15.26 6.53
C PRO A 455 32.02 14.56 6.41
N ASN A 456 32.94 14.85 7.35
CA ASN A 456 34.32 14.31 7.36
C ASN A 456 34.40 12.82 7.73
N GLU A 457 33.33 12.25 8.30
CA GLU A 457 33.30 10.85 8.75
C GLU A 457 32.53 9.95 7.77
N LYS A 458 31.86 10.52 6.75
CA LYS A 458 30.98 9.79 5.82
C LYS A 458 31.70 8.74 4.99
N GLU A 459 32.98 8.90 4.70
CA GLU A 459 33.78 7.94 3.93
C GLU A 459 34.16 6.68 4.74
N ASN A 460 34.13 6.75 6.08
CA ASN A 460 34.49 5.64 6.99
C ASN A 460 33.29 5.02 7.72
N ILE A 461 32.05 5.36 7.33
CA ILE A 461 30.85 4.79 7.97
C ILE A 461 30.75 3.30 7.65
N ASP A 462 30.69 2.48 8.71
CA ASP A 462 30.35 1.06 8.59
C ASP A 462 28.99 0.92 7.88
N ASN A 463 29.01 0.22 6.74
CA ASN A 463 27.80 -0.04 5.94
C ASN A 463 26.84 -1.04 6.63
N ARG A 464 27.28 -1.75 7.68
CA ARG A 464 26.41 -2.63 8.46
C ARG A 464 25.34 -1.82 9.19
N ILE A 465 24.08 -2.26 9.06
CA ILE A 465 22.98 -1.73 9.85
C ILE A 465 22.93 -2.48 11.18
N THR A 466 22.82 -1.72 12.26
CA THR A 466 22.72 -2.22 13.63
C THR A 466 21.31 -2.08 14.20
N LEU A 467 21.02 -2.76 15.30
CA LEU A 467 19.78 -2.60 16.07
C LEU A 467 19.54 -1.13 16.47
N THR A 468 20.61 -0.39 16.81
CA THR A 468 20.52 1.02 17.15
C THR A 468 20.03 1.86 15.96
N ASP A 469 20.49 1.55 14.75
CA ASP A 469 20.05 2.23 13.52
C ASP A 469 18.56 1.94 13.24
N ILE A 470 18.12 0.69 13.43
CA ILE A 470 16.71 0.28 13.30
C ILE A 470 15.84 1.01 14.31
N LEU A 471 16.27 1.05 15.58
CA LEU A 471 15.57 1.76 16.66
C LEU A 471 15.43 3.24 16.30
N ARG A 472 16.53 3.91 15.94
CA ARG A 472 16.50 5.32 15.55
C ARG A 472 15.49 5.59 14.43
N TRP A 473 15.45 4.74 13.41
CA TRP A 473 14.49 4.85 12.31
C TRP A 473 13.02 4.67 12.75
N VAL A 474 12.70 3.70 13.62
CA VAL A 474 11.31 3.57 14.11
C VAL A 474 10.90 4.70 15.05
N TYR A 475 11.84 5.29 15.81
CA TYR A 475 11.58 6.47 16.62
C TYR A 475 11.26 7.69 15.75
N GLU A 476 12.02 7.90 14.68
CA GLU A 476 11.75 8.96 13.69
C GLU A 476 10.37 8.80 13.03
N ASN A 477 10.05 7.58 12.57
CA ASN A 477 8.72 7.29 12.03
C ASN A 477 7.61 7.60 13.04
N THR A 478 7.85 7.34 14.33
CA THR A 478 6.90 7.64 15.40
C THR A 478 6.69 9.14 15.52
N GLN A 479 7.77 9.94 15.52
CA GLN A 479 7.69 11.40 15.56
C GLN A 479 6.98 11.99 14.34
N GLN A 480 7.17 11.42 13.15
CA GLN A 480 6.49 11.89 11.94
C GLN A 480 5.00 11.51 11.88
N THR A 481 4.59 10.49 12.65
CA THR A 481 3.20 10.02 12.71
C THR A 481 2.39 10.71 13.80
N THR A 482 3.06 11.28 14.81
CA THR A 482 2.45 11.97 15.96
C THR A 482 2.40 13.46 15.70
#